data_AF-A0A183I7S7-F1
#
_entry.id   AF-A0A183I7S7-F1
#
_cell.length_a   1.000
_cell.length_b   1.000
_cell.length_c   1.000
_cell.angle_alpha   90.00
_cell.angle_beta   90.00
_cell.angle_gamma   90.00
#
_symmetry.space_group_name_H-M   'P 1'
#
loop_
_entity.id
_entity.type
_entity.pdbx_description
1 polymer ?
#
loop_
_entity_poly.entity_id
_entity_poly.type
_entity_poly.pdbx_seq_one_letter_code
_entity_poly.pdbx_strand_id
1 'polypeptide(L)'
;MDRMIIVFNTFNKGEWGKEERKSNPYKKGDDIDIRIRAHDSKYTIYVDQKEVKEYEHRVPLSSVTHFSIDGDVLVTYIHWGGKYYVSISCFLFFVFFFSTLKDF
;
A
#
# COMPACT_ATOMS: atom_id res chain seq x y z
N MET A 1 -15.38 -12.82 18.60
CA MET A 1 -14.31 -11.85 18.33
C MET A 1 -14.07 -11.89 16.84
N ASP A 2 -14.68 -10.96 16.10
CA ASP A 2 -14.48 -10.88 14.65
C ASP A 2 -13.01 -10.51 14.41
N ARG A 3 -12.27 -11.43 13.81
CA ARG A 3 -10.89 -11.16 13.44
C ARG A 3 -10.91 -10.17 12.30
N MET A 4 -10.34 -8.99 12.52
CA MET A 4 -10.21 -7.99 11.47
C MET A 4 -9.18 -8.50 10.46
N ILE A 5 -9.59 -8.65 9.22
CA ILE A 5 -8.82 -9.29 8.14
C ILE A 5 -8.80 -8.34 6.96
N ILE A 6 -7.63 -8.19 6.35
CA ILE A 6 -7.47 -7.54 5.05
C ILE A 6 -7.65 -8.61 3.98
N VAL A 7 -8.55 -8.36 3.04
CA VAL A 7 -8.88 -9.27 1.94
C VAL A 7 -8.39 -8.66 0.63
N PHE A 8 -7.70 -9.47 -0.16
CA PHE A 8 -7.22 -9.11 -1.49
C PHE A 8 -7.93 -10.00 -2.51
N ASN A 9 -8.44 -9.39 -3.58
CA ASN A 9 -9.09 -10.13 -4.65
C ASN A 9 -8.97 -9.38 -5.99
N THR A 10 -9.24 -10.10 -7.08
CA THR A 10 -9.36 -9.55 -8.42
C THR A 10 -10.74 -9.90 -8.96
N PHE A 11 -11.45 -8.90 -9.44
CA PHE A 11 -12.68 -9.09 -10.22
C PHE A 11 -12.32 -9.09 -11.71
N ASN A 12 -12.66 -10.15 -12.42
CA ASN A 12 -12.39 -10.25 -13.85
C ASN A 12 -13.52 -11.01 -14.54
N LYS A 13 -13.90 -10.58 -15.75
CA LYS A 13 -14.97 -11.20 -16.56
C LYS A 13 -16.30 -11.42 -15.81
N GLY A 14 -16.66 -10.53 -14.89
CA GLY A 14 -17.94 -10.62 -14.16
C GLY A 14 -17.89 -11.47 -12.89
N GLU A 15 -16.74 -12.04 -12.53
CA GLU A 15 -16.61 -12.93 -11.39
C GLU A 15 -15.46 -12.52 -10.46
N TRP A 16 -15.64 -12.79 -9.17
CA TRP A 16 -14.60 -12.65 -8.15
C TRP A 16 -13.70 -13.89 -8.15
N GLY A 17 -12.39 -13.67 -8.16
CA GLY A 17 -11.43 -14.75 -7.98
C GLY A 17 -11.36 -15.27 -6.54
N LYS A 18 -10.37 -16.13 -6.29
CA LYS A 18 -10.08 -16.65 -4.95
C LYS A 18 -9.55 -15.55 -4.04
N GLU A 19 -10.16 -15.39 -2.87
CA GLU A 19 -9.71 -14.43 -1.86
C GLU A 19 -8.35 -14.82 -1.26
N GLU A 20 -7.52 -13.81 -1.01
CA GLU A 20 -6.33 -13.93 -0.19
C GLU A 20 -6.50 -13.08 1.06
N ARG A 21 -6.26 -13.67 2.23
CA ARG A 21 -6.57 -13.06 3.52
C ARG A 21 -5.29 -12.83 4.33
N LYS A 22 -5.19 -11.66 4.96
CA LYS A 22 -4.09 -11.31 5.88
C LYS A 22 -4.66 -10.72 7.17
N SER A 23 -3.97 -10.92 8.29
CA SER A 23 -4.34 -10.30 9.56
C SER A 23 -4.30 -8.78 9.42
N ASN A 24 -5.35 -8.09 9.86
CA ASN A 24 -5.32 -6.64 9.96
C ASN A 24 -4.60 -6.21 11.24
N PRO A 25 -3.58 -5.36 11.18
CA PRO A 25 -2.95 -4.82 12.39
C PRO A 25 -3.76 -3.69 13.05
N TYR A 26 -4.65 -3.01 12.31
CA TYR A 26 -5.39 -1.85 12.82
C TYR A 26 -6.52 -2.23 13.77
N LYS A 27 -6.82 -1.32 14.70
CA LYS A 27 -8.06 -1.33 15.48
C LYS A 27 -9.00 -0.24 14.97
N LYS A 28 -10.28 -0.34 15.36
CA LYS A 28 -11.29 0.66 15.01
C LYS A 28 -10.91 2.02 15.63
N GLY A 29 -10.76 3.04 14.78
CA GLY A 29 -10.41 4.40 15.19
C GLY A 29 -8.93 4.75 15.04
N ASP A 30 -8.06 3.79 14.68
CA ASP A 30 -6.67 4.07 14.37
C ASP A 30 -6.54 4.70 12.97
N ASP A 31 -5.54 5.57 12.80
CA ASP A 31 -5.14 6.07 11.49
C ASP A 31 -4.58 4.93 10.63
N ILE A 32 -4.79 5.01 9.31
CA ILE A 32 -4.33 3.99 8.36
C ILE A 32 -3.31 4.56 7.37
N ASP A 33 -2.19 3.86 7.19
CA ASP A 33 -1.23 4.07 6.09
C ASP A 33 -1.17 2.80 5.24
N ILE A 34 -1.73 2.87 4.03
CA ILE A 34 -1.70 1.77 3.06
C ILE A 34 -0.96 2.25 1.82
N ARG A 35 0.09 1.51 1.43
CA ARG A 35 0.85 1.79 0.21
C ARG A 35 0.88 0.57 -0.67
N ILE A 36 0.53 0.75 -1.94
CA ILE A 36 0.51 -0.31 -2.93
C ILE A 36 1.56 0.04 -3.99
N ARG A 37 2.61 -0.77 -4.09
CA ARG A 37 3.66 -0.61 -5.08
C ARG A 37 3.46 -1.63 -6.18
N ALA A 38 3.31 -1.17 -7.42
CA ALA A 38 3.29 -2.04 -8.58
C ALA A 38 4.73 -2.44 -8.98
N HIS A 39 4.95 -3.73 -9.15
CA HIS A 39 6.11 -4.34 -9.78
C HIS A 39 5.67 -5.05 -11.07
N ASP A 40 6.61 -5.55 -11.86
CA ASP A 40 6.31 -6.16 -13.16
C ASP A 40 5.47 -7.44 -13.03
N SER A 41 5.63 -8.20 -11.93
CA SER A 41 4.93 -9.47 -11.68
C SER A 41 3.89 -9.43 -10.58
N LYS A 42 3.89 -8.40 -9.73
CA LYS A 42 3.08 -8.35 -8.50
C LYS A 42 2.84 -6.93 -7.98
N TYR A 43 1.89 -6.80 -7.07
CA TYR A 43 1.80 -5.66 -6.16
C TYR A 43 2.43 -6.03 -4.82
N THR A 44 3.22 -5.12 -4.27
CA THR A 44 3.68 -5.20 -2.88
C THR A 44 2.89 -4.21 -2.05
N ILE A 45 2.22 -4.71 -1.02
CA ILE A 45 1.35 -3.94 -0.14
C ILE A 45 2.06 -3.73 1.19
N TYR A 46 2.14 -2.46 1.58
CA TYR A 46 2.65 -2.01 2.86
C TYR A 46 1.52 -1.46 3.71
N VAL A 47 1.57 -1.77 4.99
CA VAL A 47 0.67 -1.27 6.04
C VAL A 47 1.57 -0.73 7.14
N ASP A 48 1.38 0.52 7.54
CA ASP A 48 2.28 1.23 8.47
C ASP A 48 3.75 1.12 8.06
N GLN A 49 4.03 1.31 6.76
CA GLN A 49 5.37 1.23 6.16
C GLN A 49 6.02 -0.16 6.22
N LYS A 50 5.34 -1.18 6.75
CA LYS A 50 5.80 -2.56 6.80
C LYS A 50 5.15 -3.38 5.70
N GLU A 51 5.95 -4.19 5.00
CA GLU A 51 5.43 -5.11 4.00
C GLU A 51 4.55 -6.18 4.66
N VAL A 52 3.31 -6.32 4.18
CA VAL A 52 2.36 -7.31 4.71
C VAL A 52 2.00 -8.39 3.70
N LYS A 53 2.04 -8.06 2.40
CA LYS A 53 1.55 -8.93 1.35
C LYS A 53 2.19 -8.61 0.01
N GLU A 54 2.56 -9.67 -0.68
CA GLU A 54 2.77 -9.67 -2.12
C GLU A 54 1.55 -10.31 -2.80
N TYR A 55 1.01 -9.63 -3.81
CA TYR A 55 -0.17 -10.04 -4.57
C TYR A 55 0.20 -10.14 -6.05
N GLU A 56 0.26 -11.35 -6.59
CA GLU A 56 0.59 -11.59 -7.99
C GLU A 56 -0.47 -11.03 -8.93
N HIS A 57 -0.04 -10.52 -10.09
CA HIS A 57 -0.96 -9.98 -11.09
C HIS A 57 -1.81 -11.10 -11.70
N ARG A 58 -3.13 -11.04 -11.46
CA ARG A 58 -4.11 -11.95 -12.10
C ARG A 58 -4.67 -11.40 -13.42
N VAL A 59 -4.47 -10.11 -13.65
CA VAL A 59 -4.82 -9.37 -14.87
C VAL A 59 -3.66 -8.44 -15.24
N PRO A 60 -3.55 -8.01 -16.51
CA PRO A 60 -2.48 -7.11 -16.92
C PRO A 60 -2.48 -5.82 -16.09
N LEU A 61 -1.33 -5.43 -15.55
CA LEU A 61 -1.17 -4.17 -14.80
C LEU A 61 -1.63 -2.95 -15.63
N SER A 62 -1.41 -2.98 -16.95
CA SER A 62 -1.84 -1.94 -17.87
C SER A 62 -3.37 -1.75 -17.97
N SER A 63 -4.16 -2.70 -17.48
CA SER A 63 -5.62 -2.57 -17.42
C SER A 63 -6.09 -1.65 -16.28
N VAL A 64 -5.22 -1.36 -15.31
CA VAL A 64 -5.53 -0.46 -14.19
C VAL A 64 -5.42 0.98 -14.67
N THR A 65 -6.57 1.61 -14.87
CA THR A 65 -6.67 3.01 -15.34
C THR A 65 -7.15 3.97 -14.26
N HIS A 66 -7.83 3.45 -13.24
CA HIS A 66 -8.47 4.21 -12.19
C HIS A 66 -8.30 3.48 -10.86
N PHE A 67 -8.39 4.22 -9.76
CA PHE A 67 -8.54 3.67 -8.41
C PHE A 67 -9.69 4.38 -7.71
N SER A 68 -10.32 3.70 -6.77
CA SER A 68 -11.41 4.23 -5.96
C SER A 68 -11.20 3.83 -4.50
N ILE A 69 -11.60 4.71 -3.59
CA ILE A 69 -11.63 4.44 -2.16
C ILE A 69 -13.07 4.67 -1.71
N ASP A 70 -13.63 3.69 -1.01
CA ASP A 70 -15.00 3.73 -0.51
C ASP A 70 -15.08 3.00 0.84
N GLY A 71 -16.10 3.32 1.64
CA GLY A 71 -16.35 2.77 2.97
C GLY A 71 -16.09 3.75 4.13
N ASP A 72 -16.04 3.20 5.35
CA ASP A 72 -15.89 3.96 6.60
C ASP A 72 -14.45 4.46 6.80
N VAL A 73 -14.01 5.41 5.97
CA VAL A 73 -12.67 6.00 6.02
C VAL A 73 -12.72 7.50 5.77
N LEU A 74 -12.01 8.27 6.62
CA LEU A 74 -11.74 9.68 6.35
C LEU A 74 -10.39 9.78 5.63
N VAL A 75 -10.42 10.11 4.34
CA VAL A 75 -9.19 10.19 3.55
C VAL A 75 -8.51 11.54 3.78
N THR A 76 -7.30 11.50 4.36
CA THR A 76 -6.50 12.70 4.68
C THR A 76 -5.42 12.98 3.64
N TYR A 77 -4.87 11.95 3.01
CA TYR A 77 -3.78 12.08 2.03
C TYR A 77 -3.85 10.99 0.96
N ILE A 78 -3.71 11.39 -0.30
CA ILE A 78 -3.59 10.48 -1.44
C ILE A 78 -2.44 10.98 -2.33
N HIS A 79 -1.56 10.07 -2.73
CA HIS A 79 -0.50 10.35 -3.68
C HIS A 79 -0.18 9.11 -4.50
N TRP A 80 0.04 9.29 -5.81
CA TRP A 80 0.49 8.24 -6.71
C TRP A 80 1.68 8.73 -7.53
N GLY A 81 2.61 7.83 -7.85
CA GLY A 81 3.80 8.15 -8.61
C GLY A 81 5.04 7.41 -8.09
N GLY A 82 6.21 7.93 -8.45
CA GLY A 82 7.48 7.27 -8.18
C GLY A 82 7.90 6.29 -9.29
N LYS A 83 9.14 5.84 -9.22
CA LYS A 83 9.75 4.87 -10.15
C LYS A 83 10.81 4.06 -9.43
N TYR A 84 11.35 3.03 -10.08
CA TYR A 84 12.58 2.43 -9.59
C TYR A 84 13.72 3.44 -9.72
N TYR A 85 14.14 3.96 -8.57
CA TYR A 85 15.35 4.75 -8.47
C TYR A 85 16.52 3.76 -8.40
N VAL A 86 17.10 3.43 -9.55
CA VAL A 86 18.34 2.65 -9.61
C VAL A 86 19.45 3.54 -9.06
N SER A 87 19.95 3.22 -7.86
CA SER A 87 21.14 3.86 -7.33
C SER A 87 22.35 3.41 -8.16
N ILE A 88 22.71 4.19 -9.18
CA ILE A 88 24.05 4.08 -9.77
C ILE A 88 24.99 4.71 -8.76
N SER A 89 25.75 3.85 -8.08
CA SER A 89 26.90 4.17 -7.23
C SER A 89 26.63 4.82 -5.87
N CYS A 90 27.47 4.43 -4.91
CA CYS A 90 27.69 5.07 -3.62
C CYS A 90 27.65 6.61 -3.66
N PHE A 91 27.21 7.17 -2.53
CA PHE A 91 27.14 8.59 -2.17
C PHE A 91 26.02 9.41 -2.83
N LEU A 92 24.92 9.55 -2.09
CA LEU A 92 24.50 10.88 -1.61
C LEU A 92 23.61 10.71 -0.38
N PHE A 93 24.16 11.15 0.76
CA PHE A 93 23.44 11.39 1.99
C PHE A 93 22.20 12.26 1.71
N PHE A 94 21.03 11.81 2.13
CA PHE A 94 20.04 12.71 2.70
C PHE A 94 19.57 12.09 4.03
N VAL A 95 20.33 12.39 5.08
CA VAL A 95 19.80 12.41 6.44
C VAL A 95 18.80 13.56 6.46
N PHE A 96 17.50 13.28 6.53
CA PHE A 96 16.54 14.29 6.93
C PHE A 96 16.70 14.50 8.44
N PHE A 97 17.40 15.57 8.79
CA PHE A 97 17.33 16.17 10.12
C PHE A 97 15.93 16.76 10.25
N PHE A 98 15.02 16.09 10.95
CA PHE A 98 13.86 16.80 11.49
C PHE A 98 14.37 17.64 12.66
N SER A 99 14.57 18.92 12.40
CA SER A 99 14.57 19.94 13.44
C SER A 99 13.20 19.91 14.11
N THR A 100 13.16 19.43 15.34
CA THR A 100 12.26 20.00 16.33
C THR A 100 13.14 20.29 17.54
N LEU A 101 13.73 21.49 17.54
CA LEU A 101 14.21 22.08 18.78
C LEU A 101 12.96 22.28 19.64
N LYS A 102 12.71 21.33 20.54
CA LYS A 102 12.21 21.68 21.87
C LYS A 102 13.34 22.48 22.51
N ASP A 103 13.07 23.72 22.92
CA ASP A 103 13.27 24.18 24.30
C ASP A 103 12.99 25.69 24.44
N PHE A 104 12.30 25.99 25.54
CA PHE A 104 11.79 27.26 26.09
C PHE A 104 10.57 27.94 25.44
#